data_AF-A0A7J5ZHG7-F1
#
_entry.id   AF-A0A7J5ZHG7-F1
#
_cell.length_a   1.000
_cell.length_b   1.000
_cell.length_c   1.000
_cell.angle_alpha   90.00
_cell.angle_beta   90.00
_cell.angle_gamma   90.00
#
_symmetry.space_group_name_H-M   'P 1'
#
loop_
_entity.id
_entity.type
_entity.pdbx_description
1 polymer ?
#
loop_
_entity_poly.entity_id
_entity_poly.type
_entity_poly.pdbx_seq_one_letter_code
_entity_poly.pdbx_strand_id
1 'polypeptide(L)'
;MNRSMRTETDKASSLYPRGVQQLPYYDLVPSDPSIEEMRKLVCDQKLRPNVPNWWQSYESLRVMGKIMRECWYANGAARLTALRIKKTLSQLSVEEDVKM
;
A
#
# COMPACT_ATOMS: atom_id res chain seq x y z
N MET A 1 29.02 16.03 -13.36
CA MET A 1 27.99 14.96 -13.49
C MET A 1 27.09 14.92 -12.24
N ASN A 2 25.86 15.41 -12.42
CA ASN A 2 24.59 15.11 -11.72
C ASN A 2 24.53 15.06 -10.18
N ARG A 3 24.35 16.25 -9.59
CA ARG A 3 24.04 16.53 -8.17
C ARG A 3 22.54 16.79 -7.93
N SER A 4 21.63 16.04 -8.56
CA SER A 4 20.20 16.43 -8.58
C SER A 4 19.16 15.35 -8.21
N MET A 5 19.54 14.25 -7.54
CA MET A 5 18.61 13.19 -7.13
C MET A 5 18.55 12.93 -5.61
N ARG A 6 18.75 13.96 -4.77
CA ARG A 6 18.74 13.82 -3.29
C ARG A 6 17.70 14.70 -2.58
N THR A 7 16.51 14.90 -3.13
CA THR A 7 15.51 15.80 -2.50
C THR A 7 14.13 15.18 -2.27
N GLU A 8 13.90 13.92 -2.66
CA GLU A 8 12.62 13.23 -2.44
C GLU A 8 12.71 12.06 -1.45
N THR A 9 13.84 11.37 -1.40
CA THR A 9 14.10 10.30 -0.41
C THR A 9 14.14 10.80 1.03
N ASP A 10 14.45 12.09 1.22
CA ASP A 10 14.58 12.72 2.54
C ASP A 10 13.23 13.19 3.12
N LYS A 11 12.20 13.38 2.28
CA LYS A 11 10.87 13.78 2.76
C LYS A 11 10.07 12.59 3.30
N ALA A 12 10.16 11.43 2.65
CA ALA A 12 9.49 10.20 3.10
C ALA A 12 10.11 9.65 4.40
N SER A 13 11.42 9.81 4.59
CA SER A 13 12.15 9.35 5.78
C SER A 13 11.92 10.24 7.02
N SER A 14 11.52 11.50 6.85
CA SER A 14 11.10 12.38 7.95
C SER A 14 9.68 12.08 8.45
N LEU A 15 8.78 11.58 7.58
CA LEU A 15 7.41 11.22 7.95
C LEU A 15 7.28 9.83 8.56
N TYR A 16 8.24 8.94 8.26
CA TYR A 16 8.30 7.59 8.79
C TYR A 16 9.75 7.30 9.24
N PRO A 17 10.09 7.50 10.52
CA PRO A 17 11.40 7.10 11.02
C PRO A 17 11.59 5.60 10.72
N ARG A 18 12.69 5.27 10.04
CA ARG A 18 13.05 3.88 9.71
C ARG A 18 12.96 3.03 10.98
N GLY A 19 11.90 2.23 11.11
CA GLY A 19 11.73 1.32 12.25
C GLY A 19 10.30 1.13 12.79
N VAL A 20 9.34 2.01 12.48
CA VAL A 20 7.96 1.82 12.98
C VAL A 20 7.07 1.26 11.87
N GLN A 21 7.00 -0.07 11.77
CA GLN A 21 5.99 -0.71 10.93
C GLN A 21 4.62 -0.49 11.57
N GLN A 22 3.77 0.25 10.89
CA GLN A 22 2.39 0.49 11.34
C GLN A 22 1.49 -0.64 10.85
N LEU A 23 0.59 -1.08 11.72
CA LEU A 23 -0.45 -2.05 11.35
C LEU A 23 -1.52 -1.37 10.48
N PRO A 24 -2.21 -2.12 9.61
CA PRO A 24 -3.41 -1.62 8.95
C PRO A 24 -4.39 -1.08 9.99
N TYR A 25 -4.95 0.10 9.74
CA TYR A 25 -5.92 0.78 10.62
C TYR A 25 -5.35 1.30 11.97
N TYR A 26 -4.04 1.37 12.17
CA TYR A 26 -3.41 1.80 13.44
C TYR A 26 -3.90 3.17 13.98
N ASP A 27 -4.38 4.04 13.11
CA ASP A 27 -4.89 5.38 13.38
C ASP A 27 -6.40 5.43 13.67
N LEU A 28 -7.08 4.30 13.45
CA LEU A 28 -8.55 4.18 13.52
C LEU A 28 -9.01 3.20 14.60
N VAL A 29 -8.14 2.34 15.11
CA VAL A 29 -8.44 1.35 16.15
C VAL A 29 -7.39 1.29 17.25
N PRO A 30 -7.74 0.81 18.47
CA PRO A 30 -6.74 0.46 19.48
C PRO A 30 -5.82 -0.67 18.99
N SER A 31 -4.70 -0.88 19.70
CA SER A 31 -3.70 -1.89 19.31
C SER A 31 -4.23 -3.33 19.30
N ASP A 32 -5.26 -3.65 20.09
CA ASP A 32 -5.93 -4.94 20.14
C ASP A 32 -7.46 -4.75 19.96
N PRO A 33 -7.94 -4.59 18.71
CA PRO A 33 -9.33 -4.26 18.46
C PRO A 33 -10.26 -5.46 18.53
N SER A 34 -11.46 -5.23 19.04
CA SER A 34 -12.55 -6.20 18.99
C SER A 34 -13.08 -6.40 17.55
N ILE A 35 -13.77 -7.52 17.33
CA ILE A 35 -14.45 -7.80 16.05
C ILE A 35 -15.44 -6.69 15.70
N GLU A 36 -16.15 -6.15 16.70
CA GLU A 36 -17.18 -5.13 16.47
C GLU A 36 -16.58 -3.79 16.01
N GLU A 37 -15.45 -3.39 16.59
CA GLU A 37 -14.73 -2.19 16.15
C GLU A 37 -14.24 -2.33 14.71
N MET A 38 -13.66 -3.48 14.36
CA MET A 38 -13.22 -3.77 13.00
C MET A 38 -14.39 -3.83 12.01
N ARG A 39 -15.52 -4.44 12.40
CA ARG A 39 -16.74 -4.52 11.59
C ARG A 39 -17.27 -3.12 11.28
N LYS A 40 -17.37 -2.26 12.29
CA LYS A 40 -17.85 -0.88 12.15
C LYS A 40 -17.01 -0.08 11.15
N LEU A 41 -15.68 -0.21 11.19
CA LEU A 41 -14.80 0.53 10.25
C LEU A 41 -14.80 -0.07 8.85
N VAL A 42 -14.60 -1.38 8.73
CA VAL A 42 -14.33 -2.04 7.45
C VAL A 42 -15.61 -2.34 6.67
N CYS A 43 -16.68 -2.74 7.36
CA CYS A 43 -17.94 -3.16 6.74
C CYS A 43 -18.94 -2.01 6.68
N ASP A 44 -19.18 -1.32 7.80
CA ASP A 44 -20.23 -0.30 7.86
C ASP A 44 -19.75 1.03 7.26
N GLN A 45 -18.60 1.53 7.73
CA GLN A 45 -18.01 2.78 7.22
C GLN A 45 -17.21 2.57 5.92
N LYS A 46 -16.96 1.31 5.52
CA LYS A 46 -16.25 0.94 4.29
C LYS A 46 -14.86 1.57 4.16
N LEU A 47 -14.22 1.87 5.29
CA LEU A 47 -12.89 2.45 5.32
C LEU A 47 -11.84 1.40 4.93
N ARG A 48 -10.74 1.87 4.35
CA ARG A 48 -9.56 1.10 3.98
C ARG A 48 -8.31 1.87 4.39
N PRO A 49 -7.16 1.20 4.58
CA PRO A 49 -5.92 1.90 4.87
C PRO A 49 -5.60 2.92 3.77
N ASN A 50 -5.11 4.09 4.18
CA ASN A 50 -4.76 5.16 3.27
C ASN A 50 -3.55 4.75 2.40
N VAL A 51 -3.65 4.96 1.08
CA VAL A 51 -2.52 4.86 0.17
C VAL A 51 -1.99 6.29 -0.05
N PRO A 52 -0.81 6.64 0.49
CA PRO A 52 -0.31 8.01 0.44
C PRO A 52 -0.18 8.55 -0.99
N ASN A 53 -0.54 9.82 -1.20
CA ASN A 53 -0.47 10.45 -2.53
C ASN A 53 0.93 10.44 -3.15
N TRP A 54 1.98 10.46 -2.34
CA TRP A 54 3.37 10.41 -2.83
C TRP A 54 3.73 9.08 -3.50
N TRP A 55 2.95 8.00 -3.30
CA TRP A 55 3.12 6.76 -4.07
C TRP A 55 2.90 6.98 -5.56
N GLN A 56 2.18 8.04 -5.96
CA GLN A 56 2.02 8.39 -7.37
C GLN A 56 3.32 8.89 -8.01
N SER A 57 4.35 9.21 -7.25
CA SER A 57 5.64 9.65 -7.80
C SER A 57 6.49 8.49 -8.35
N TYR A 58 6.19 7.24 -8.00
CA TYR A 58 6.98 6.07 -8.38
C TYR A 58 6.08 4.98 -8.99
N GLU A 59 6.44 4.42 -10.15
CA GLU A 59 5.60 3.43 -10.85
C GLU A 59 5.35 2.18 -10.01
N SER A 60 6.38 1.60 -9.40
CA SER A 60 6.23 0.43 -8.54
C SER A 60 5.27 0.66 -7.37
N LEU A 61 5.33 1.83 -6.74
CA LEU A 61 4.41 2.17 -5.64
C LEU A 61 3.00 2.46 -6.14
N ARG A 62 2.85 3.08 -7.31
CA ARG A 62 1.53 3.25 -7.96
C ARG A 62 0.89 1.90 -8.28
N VAL A 63 1.65 0.95 -8.85
CA VAL A 63 1.20 -0.42 -9.13
C VAL A 63 0.80 -1.12 -7.84
N MET A 64 1.64 -1.04 -6.79
CA MET A 64 1.32 -1.62 -5.49
C MET A 64 0.03 -1.04 -4.90
N GLY A 65 -0.12 0.29 -4.91
CA GLY A 65 -1.33 0.96 -4.44
C GLY A 65 -2.59 0.56 -5.22
N LYS A 66 -2.46 0.31 -6.52
CA LYS A 66 -3.56 -0.23 -7.34
C LYS A 66 -3.93 -1.66 -6.94
N ILE A 67 -2.94 -2.55 -6.80
CA ILE A 67 -3.15 -3.93 -6.34
C ILE A 67 -3.87 -3.93 -4.98
N MET A 68 -3.42 -3.12 -4.01
CA MET A 68 -4.04 -3.03 -2.69
C MET A 68 -5.52 -2.65 -2.78
N ARG A 69 -5.86 -1.58 -3.53
CA ARG A 69 -7.25 -1.14 -3.71
C ARG A 69 -8.12 -2.23 -4.33
N GLU A 70 -7.63 -2.92 -5.36
CA GLU A 70 -8.36 -4.00 -6.03
C GLU A 70 -8.49 -5.25 -5.15
N CYS A 71 -7.57 -5.50 -4.22
CA CYS A 71 -7.69 -6.57 -3.23
C CYS A 71 -8.68 -6.24 -2.10
N TRP A 72 -8.91 -4.96 -1.84
CA TRP A 72 -9.73 -4.49 -0.73
C TRP A 72 -11.20 -4.26 -1.07
N TYR A 73 -11.67 -4.68 -2.25
CA TYR A 73 -13.09 -4.61 -2.58
C TYR A 73 -13.96 -5.32 -1.52
N ALA A 74 -15.09 -4.70 -1.18
CA ALA A 74 -16.09 -5.32 -0.31
C ALA A 74 -16.64 -6.60 -0.93
N ASN A 75 -16.92 -6.58 -2.24
CA ASN A 75 -17.29 -7.78 -2.99
C ASN A 75 -16.06 -8.65 -3.25
N GLY A 76 -16.04 -9.86 -2.68
CA GLY A 76 -14.96 -10.82 -2.86
C GLY A 76 -14.75 -11.26 -4.31
N ALA A 77 -15.81 -11.34 -5.12
CA ALA A 77 -15.71 -11.75 -6.52
C ALA A 77 -15.04 -10.69 -7.43
N ALA A 78 -14.97 -9.43 -6.97
CA ALA A 78 -14.30 -8.35 -7.67
C ALA A 78 -12.79 -8.27 -7.34
N ARG A 79 -12.31 -9.05 -6.36
CA ARG A 79 -10.91 -9.02 -5.92
C ARG A 79 -10.00 -9.71 -6.93
N LEU A 80 -8.76 -9.26 -6.99
CA LEU A 80 -7.72 -9.92 -7.76
C LEU A 80 -7.46 -11.34 -7.24
N THR A 81 -7.19 -12.24 -8.17
CA THR A 81 -6.67 -13.57 -7.84
C THR A 81 -5.18 -13.50 -7.55
N ALA A 82 -4.67 -14.43 -6.73
CA ALA A 82 -3.24 -14.54 -6.45
C ALA A 82 -2.39 -14.64 -7.74
N LEU A 83 -2.86 -15.38 -8.75
CA LEU A 83 -2.19 -15.49 -10.04
C LEU A 83 -2.12 -14.15 -10.78
N ARG A 84 -3.19 -13.36 -10.73
CA ARG A 84 -3.21 -12.04 -11.36
C ARG A 84 -2.22 -11.10 -10.68
N ILE A 85 -2.21 -11.09 -9.34
CA ILE A 85 -1.24 -10.30 -8.54
C ILE A 85 0.20 -10.71 -8.91
N LYS A 86 0.49 -12.01 -8.92
CA LYS A 86 1.82 -12.53 -9.30
C LYS A 86 2.24 -12.05 -10.69
N LYS A 87 1.37 -12.18 -11.70
CA LYS A 87 1.67 -11.72 -13.07
C LYS A 87 1.97 -10.22 -13.12
N THR A 88 1.19 -9.40 -12.43
CA THR A 88 1.42 -7.95 -12.37
C THR A 88 2.76 -7.61 -11.70
N LEU A 89 3.10 -8.27 -10.59
CA LEU A 89 4.38 -8.04 -9.92
C LEU A 89 5.58 -8.53 -10.74
N SER A 90 5.47 -9.67 -11.42
CA SER A 90 6.53 -10.16 -12.31
C SER A 90 6.74 -9.27 -13.54
N GLN A 91 5.70 -8.61 -14.04
CA GLN A 91 5.85 -7.64 -15.13
C GLN A 91 6.61 -6.40 -14.65
N LEU A 92 6.24 -5.88 -13.48
CA LEU A 92 6.91 -4.74 -12.85
C LEU A 92 8.40 -5.04 -12.55
N SER A 93 8.74 -6.25 -12.08
CA SER A 93 10.14 -6.59 -11.79
C SER A 93 11.03 -6.64 -13.04
N VAL A 94 10.45 -7.03 -14.19
CA VAL A 94 11.14 -7.01 -15.48
C VAL A 94 11.38 -5.58 -15.96
N GLU A 95 10.44 -4.67 -15.73
CA GLU A 95 10.56 -3.25 -16.08
C GLU A 95 11.59 -2.51 -15.21
N GLU A 96 11.76 -2.91 -13.95
CA GLU A 96 12.73 -2.30 -13.02
C GLU A 96 14.12 -2.96 -13.05
N ASP A 97 14.34 -3.97 -13.92
CA ASP A 97 15.58 -4.76 -14.01
C ASP A 97 16.00 -5.40 -12.65
N VAL A 98 15.00 -5.61 -11.78
CA VAL A 98 15.16 -6.23 -10.46
C VAL A 98 14.92 -7.73 -10.63
N LYS A 99 15.99 -8.53 -10.58
CA LYS A 99 15.86 -9.99 -10.51
C LYS A 99 15.16 -10.38 -9.20
N MET A 100 13.91 -10.84 -9.30
CA MET A 100 13.20 -11.55 -8.22
C MET A 100 13.75 -12.96 -8.04
#